data_AF-A0A6L2JMH4-F1
#
_entry.id   AF-A0A6L2JMH4-F1
#
_cell.length_a   1.000
_cell.length_b   1.000
_cell.length_c   1.000
_cell.angle_alpha   90.00
_cell.angle_beta   90.00
_cell.angle_gamma   90.00
#
_symmetry.space_group_name_H-M   'P 1'
#
loop_
_entity.id
_entity.type
_entity.pdbx_description
1 polymer ?
#
loop_
_entity_poly.entity_id
_entity_poly.type
_entity_poly.pdbx_seq_one_letter_code
_entity_poly.pdbx_strand_id
1 'polypeptide(L)'
;MKILLEKKILIPHPEVSNTTIKLLLFPFPLEGEARTWLDKEPPHSILTWEDIVSKFINQFFPPSKTTYLRNEIINFLQKPNETFNEAWEFFKNLLRQCHHHGFSKLHQLDTFYNALNPNDQDALDSAVGGNFLDKIPQDGLAIIESKSKVRYSQSRVTDSRVSTNAPLPSSSPSNSFEF
;
A
#
# COMPACT_ATOMS: atom_id res chain seq x y z
N MET A 1 20.64 17.59 0.88
CA MET A 1 21.73 16.59 0.84
C MET A 1 22.80 16.93 -0.21
N LYS A 2 23.22 18.21 -0.36
CA LYS A 2 24.12 18.59 -1.46
C LYS A 2 25.20 19.65 -1.16
N ILE A 3 25.36 20.16 0.07
CA ILE A 3 26.33 21.25 0.32
C ILE A 3 26.99 21.14 1.70
N LEU A 4 27.56 19.99 2.07
CA LEU A 4 28.41 19.93 3.28
C LEU A 4 29.54 18.89 3.19
N LEU A 5 30.13 18.74 2.00
CA LEU A 5 31.32 17.90 1.80
C LEU A 5 32.45 18.65 1.09
N GLU A 6 32.46 19.97 1.13
CA GLU A 6 33.60 20.74 0.64
C GLU A 6 34.45 21.26 1.80
N LYS A 7 35.71 20.79 1.78
CA LYS A 7 36.93 21.37 2.39
C LYS A 7 37.31 20.93 3.80
N LYS A 8 37.80 19.69 3.88
CA LYS A 8 39.09 19.25 4.46
C LYS A 8 38.97 17.72 4.54
N ILE A 9 39.63 16.96 3.67
CA ILE A 9 41.02 16.54 3.85
C ILE A 9 41.65 16.37 2.46
N LEU A 10 42.67 17.17 2.21
CA LEU A 10 43.53 17.10 1.05
C LEU A 10 44.72 16.20 1.39
N ILE A 11 44.62 14.90 1.11
CA ILE A 11 45.77 14.04 0.77
C ILE A 11 45.28 13.00 -0.25
N PRO A 12 45.71 13.04 -1.52
CA PRO A 12 45.47 11.96 -2.44
C PRO A 12 46.43 10.81 -2.11
N HIS A 13 45.95 9.79 -1.39
CA HIS A 13 46.68 8.53 -1.21
C HIS A 13 46.41 7.63 -2.42
N PRO A 14 47.42 7.17 -3.17
CA PRO A 14 47.21 6.41 -4.41
C PRO A 14 46.68 4.97 -4.24
N GLU A 15 46.30 4.51 -3.05
CA GLU A 15 46.23 3.06 -2.78
C GLU A 15 44.92 2.53 -2.20
N VAL A 16 43.90 3.37 -2.03
CA VAL A 16 42.60 2.86 -1.59
C VAL A 16 41.70 2.71 -2.82
N SER A 17 41.58 1.48 -3.32
CA SER A 17 40.61 1.14 -4.36
C SER A 17 39.23 1.67 -3.97
N ASN A 18 38.48 2.19 -4.94
CA ASN A 18 37.09 2.64 -4.73
C ASN A 18 36.24 1.58 -4.00
N THR A 19 36.54 0.30 -4.25
CA THR A 19 35.95 -0.87 -3.58
C THR A 19 36.24 -0.88 -2.07
N THR A 20 37.46 -0.61 -1.65
CA THR A 20 37.86 -0.57 -0.23
C THR A 20 37.16 0.57 0.52
N ILE A 21 37.03 1.75 -0.12
CA ILE A 21 36.27 2.88 0.47
C ILE A 21 34.80 2.49 0.64
N LYS A 22 34.17 1.89 -0.37
CA LYS A 22 32.76 1.46 -0.31
C LYS A 22 32.52 0.42 0.77
N LEU A 23 33.40 -0.58 0.89
CA LEU A 23 33.31 -1.61 1.92
C LEU A 23 33.45 -1.04 3.33
N LEU A 24 34.35 -0.07 3.52
CA LEU A 24 34.51 0.61 4.81
C LEU A 24 33.28 1.45 5.16
N LEU A 25 32.64 2.08 4.17
CA LEU A 25 31.52 2.99 4.39
C LEU A 25 30.15 2.29 4.51
N PHE A 26 29.98 1.12 3.90
CA PHE A 26 28.72 0.36 3.92
C PHE A 26 28.12 0.10 5.31
N PRO A 27 28.90 -0.22 6.37
CA PRO A 27 28.34 -0.60 7.66
C PRO A 27 27.77 0.58 8.46
N PHE A 28 28.12 1.82 8.12
CA PHE A 28 27.71 3.03 8.88
C PHE A 28 26.21 3.32 8.84
N PRO A 29 25.51 3.26 7.69
CA PRO A 29 24.06 3.46 7.64
C PRO A 29 23.25 2.25 8.12
N LEU A 30 23.88 1.11 8.44
CA LEU A 30 23.15 -0.09 8.84
C LEU A 30 22.77 -0.03 10.32
N GLU A 31 21.51 -0.33 10.59
CA GLU A 31 20.95 -0.44 11.93
C GLU A 31 20.17 -1.75 12.09
N GLY A 32 19.87 -2.14 13.34
CA GLY A 32 18.99 -3.26 13.66
C GLY A 32 19.41 -4.60 13.02
N GLU A 33 18.47 -5.24 12.33
CA GLU A 33 18.66 -6.56 11.70
C GLU A 33 19.75 -6.54 10.62
N ALA A 34 19.86 -5.44 9.87
CA ALA A 34 20.86 -5.30 8.81
C ALA A 34 22.28 -5.24 9.37
N ARG A 35 22.46 -4.50 10.49
CA ARG A 35 23.73 -4.46 11.20
C ARG A 35 24.07 -5.83 11.80
N THR A 36 23.10 -6.42 12.49
CA THR A 36 23.23 -7.75 13.12
C THR A 36 23.59 -8.84 12.10
N TRP A 37 23.02 -8.78 10.89
CA TRP A 37 23.35 -9.68 9.79
C TRP A 37 24.81 -9.51 9.36
N LEU A 38 25.25 -8.28 9.11
CA LEU A 38 26.61 -8.02 8.65
C LEU A 38 27.66 -8.50 9.66
N ASP A 39 27.41 -8.28 10.96
CA ASP A 39 28.30 -8.71 12.04
C ASP A 39 28.35 -10.25 12.22
N LYS A 40 27.37 -10.98 11.66
CA LYS A 40 27.31 -12.47 11.69
C LYS A 40 27.91 -13.13 10.45
N GLU A 41 28.26 -12.37 9.41
CA GLU A 41 28.84 -12.95 8.21
C GLU A 41 30.21 -13.59 8.50
N PRO A 42 30.52 -14.78 7.94
CA PRO A 42 31.79 -15.45 8.18
C PRO A 42 32.97 -14.57 7.76
N PRO A 43 34.12 -14.64 8.46
CA PRO A 43 35.35 -13.99 8.03
C PRO A 43 35.69 -14.38 6.59
N HIS A 44 36.20 -13.42 5.82
CA HIS A 44 36.60 -13.60 4.41
C HIS A 44 35.47 -13.96 3.43
N SER A 45 34.20 -13.94 3.85
CA SER A 45 33.07 -14.19 2.95
C SER A 45 32.67 -12.98 2.09
N ILE A 46 33.12 -11.77 2.45
CA ILE A 46 32.88 -10.52 1.73
C ILE A 46 34.25 -9.90 1.43
N LEU A 47 34.69 -9.97 0.17
CA LEU A 47 35.98 -9.46 -0.27
C LEU A 47 35.84 -8.28 -1.25
N THR A 48 34.71 -8.23 -1.95
CA THR A 48 34.41 -7.21 -2.95
C THR A 48 33.11 -6.47 -2.63
N TRP A 49 32.92 -5.32 -3.28
CA TRP A 49 31.67 -4.58 -3.19
C TRP A 49 30.51 -5.40 -3.78
N GLU A 50 30.78 -6.17 -4.82
CA GLU A 50 29.82 -7.06 -5.45
C GLU A 50 29.36 -8.18 -4.50
N ASP A 51 30.27 -8.72 -3.67
CA ASP A 51 29.92 -9.74 -2.67
C ASP A 51 28.96 -9.20 -1.61
N ILE A 52 29.25 -8.02 -1.04
CA ILE A 52 28.40 -7.45 0.02
C ILE A 52 27.03 -7.07 -0.53
N VAL A 53 26.99 -6.48 -1.73
CA VAL A 53 25.72 -6.13 -2.39
C VAL A 53 24.91 -7.38 -2.69
N SER A 54 25.53 -8.40 -3.29
CA SER A 54 24.86 -9.65 -3.64
C SER A 54 24.28 -10.33 -2.40
N LYS A 55 25.07 -10.49 -1.34
CA LYS A 55 24.62 -11.13 -0.09
C LYS A 55 23.54 -10.30 0.60
N PHE A 56 23.69 -8.98 0.66
CA PHE A 56 22.68 -8.09 1.25
C PHE A 56 21.34 -8.17 0.51
N ILE A 57 21.36 -8.11 -0.83
CA ILE A 57 20.16 -8.25 -1.64
C ILE A 57 19.55 -9.64 -1.45
N ASN A 58 20.33 -10.71 -1.46
CA ASN A 58 19.80 -12.05 -1.27
C ASN A 58 19.23 -12.29 0.14
N GLN A 59 19.75 -11.59 1.16
CA GLN A 59 19.26 -11.69 2.52
C GLN A 59 17.96 -10.89 2.74
N PHE A 60 17.94 -9.63 2.32
CA PHE A 60 16.84 -8.70 2.66
C PHE A 60 15.82 -8.52 1.54
N PHE A 61 16.24 -8.72 0.29
CA PHE A 61 15.41 -8.56 -0.90
C PHE A 61 15.57 -9.73 -1.90
N PRO A 62 15.35 -10.99 -1.46
CA PRO A 62 15.59 -12.16 -2.32
C PRO A 62 14.92 -11.99 -3.70
N PRO A 63 15.64 -12.27 -4.81
CA PRO A 63 15.06 -12.17 -6.15
C PRO A 63 13.79 -13.01 -6.32
N SER A 64 13.74 -14.20 -5.70
CA SER A 64 12.56 -15.08 -5.71
C SER A 64 11.33 -14.40 -5.10
N LYS A 65 11.49 -13.75 -3.94
CA LYS A 65 10.42 -13.00 -3.28
C LYS A 65 9.97 -11.81 -4.12
N THR A 66 10.93 -11.08 -4.70
CA THR A 66 10.64 -9.96 -5.60
C THR A 66 9.83 -10.43 -6.82
N THR A 67 10.24 -11.52 -7.46
CA THR A 67 9.52 -12.11 -8.61
C THR A 67 8.12 -12.58 -8.23
N TYR A 68 7.98 -13.27 -7.09
CA TYR A 68 6.68 -13.70 -6.59
C TYR A 68 5.74 -12.51 -6.40
N LEU A 69 6.16 -11.48 -5.66
CA LEU A 69 5.33 -10.29 -5.42
C LEU A 69 4.97 -9.55 -6.72
N ARG A 70 5.90 -9.45 -7.68
CA ARG A 70 5.61 -8.86 -8.98
C ARG A 70 4.53 -9.66 -9.74
N ASN A 71 4.59 -10.98 -9.68
CA ASN A 71 3.58 -11.83 -10.30
C ASN A 71 2.22 -11.72 -9.60
N GLU A 72 2.19 -11.62 -8.27
CA GLU A 72 0.95 -11.38 -7.52
C GLU A 72 0.31 -10.03 -7.87
N ILE A 73 1.13 -9.00 -8.13
CA ILE A 73 0.64 -7.70 -8.58
C ILE A 73 0.06 -7.81 -10.00
N ILE A 74 0.80 -8.40 -10.95
CA ILE A 74 0.38 -8.48 -12.36
C ILE A 74 -0.87 -9.36 -12.53
N ASN A 75 -0.95 -10.46 -11.79
CA ASN A 75 -2.07 -11.40 -11.85
C ASN A 75 -3.11 -11.14 -10.75
N PHE A 76 -3.10 -9.94 -10.17
CA PHE A 76 -4.06 -9.57 -9.14
C PHE A 76 -5.48 -9.76 -9.66
N LEU A 77 -6.35 -10.32 -8.82
CA LEU A 77 -7.77 -10.51 -9.11
C LEU A 77 -8.56 -10.35 -7.82
N GLN A 78 -9.56 -9.49 -7.83
CA GLN A 78 -10.48 -9.35 -6.71
C GLN A 78 -11.22 -10.67 -6.48
N LYS A 79 -11.23 -11.15 -5.24
CA LYS A 79 -11.90 -12.42 -4.93
C LYS A 79 -13.44 -12.25 -4.91
N PRO A 80 -14.24 -13.29 -5.22
CA PRO A 80 -15.70 -13.17 -5.33
C PRO A 80 -16.43 -12.62 -4.09
N ASN A 81 -15.87 -12.78 -2.89
CA ASN A 81 -16.45 -12.31 -1.63
C ASN A 81 -15.69 -11.12 -1.03
N GLU A 82 -14.69 -10.59 -1.74
CA GLU A 82 -13.85 -9.50 -1.27
C GLU A 82 -14.47 -8.17 -1.63
N THR A 83 -14.59 -7.29 -0.64
CA THR A 83 -15.09 -5.94 -0.86
C THR A 83 -14.05 -5.10 -1.59
N PHE A 84 -14.49 -4.05 -2.30
CA PHE A 84 -13.58 -3.09 -2.94
C PHE A 84 -12.47 -2.56 -2.00
N ASN A 85 -12.82 -2.28 -0.73
CA ASN A 85 -11.85 -1.78 0.24
C ASN A 85 -10.80 -2.84 0.57
N GLU A 86 -11.21 -4.07 0.85
CA GLU A 86 -10.29 -5.17 1.14
C GLU A 86 -9.36 -5.45 -0.04
N ALA A 87 -9.90 -5.48 -1.26
CA ALA A 87 -9.12 -5.64 -2.49
C ALA A 87 -8.09 -4.52 -2.66
N TRP A 88 -8.50 -3.26 -2.44
CA TRP A 88 -7.61 -2.11 -2.55
C TRP A 88 -6.50 -2.12 -1.48
N GLU A 89 -6.83 -2.44 -0.23
CA GLU A 89 -5.84 -2.56 0.84
C GLU A 89 -4.87 -3.71 0.59
N PHE A 90 -5.36 -4.85 0.10
CA PHE A 90 -4.51 -5.99 -0.25
C PHE A 90 -3.57 -5.66 -1.41
N PHE A 91 -4.06 -5.00 -2.46
CA PHE A 91 -3.24 -4.52 -3.58
C PHE A 91 -2.15 -3.54 -3.11
N LYS A 92 -2.50 -2.55 -2.27
CA LYS A 92 -1.52 -1.63 -1.65
C LYS A 92 -0.48 -2.37 -0.82
N ASN A 93 -0.89 -3.42 -0.11
CA ASN A 93 0.02 -4.23 0.69
C ASN A 93 1.02 -4.99 -0.20
N LEU A 94 0.60 -5.53 -1.35
CA LEU A 94 1.51 -6.15 -2.31
C LEU A 94 2.55 -5.16 -2.85
N LEU A 95 2.11 -3.95 -3.21
CA LEU A 95 2.99 -2.87 -3.67
C LEU A 95 4.01 -2.46 -2.58
N ARG A 96 3.57 -2.30 -1.33
CA ARG A 96 4.44 -1.97 -0.19
C ARG A 96 5.48 -3.07 0.09
N GLN A 97 5.15 -4.34 -0.11
CA GLN A 97 6.10 -5.43 0.10
C GLN A 97 7.19 -5.50 -0.98
N CYS A 98 6.97 -4.87 -2.14
CA CYS A 98 7.91 -4.87 -3.26
C CYS A 98 8.37 -3.45 -3.61
N HIS A 99 9.20 -2.82 -2.75
CA HIS A 99 9.62 -1.42 -2.90
C HIS A 99 10.25 -1.09 -4.28
N HIS A 100 10.86 -2.07 -4.94
CA HIS A 100 11.50 -1.97 -6.26
C HIS A 100 10.66 -2.61 -7.38
N HIS A 101 9.33 -2.58 -7.25
CA HIS A 101 8.40 -3.17 -8.22
C HIS A 101 8.42 -2.50 -9.61
N GLY A 102 8.90 -1.27 -9.76
CA GLY A 102 9.05 -0.60 -11.07
C GLY A 102 7.74 -0.24 -11.81
N PHE A 103 6.58 -0.68 -11.33
CA PHE A 103 5.26 -0.29 -11.88
C PHE A 103 4.96 1.20 -11.74
N SER A 104 4.61 1.86 -12.84
CA SER A 104 4.13 3.24 -12.85
C SER A 104 2.75 3.36 -12.21
N LYS A 105 2.35 4.56 -11.77
CA LYS A 105 0.99 4.80 -11.23
C LYS A 105 -0.10 4.41 -12.22
N LEU A 106 0.11 4.70 -13.52
CA LEU A 106 -0.83 4.33 -14.57
C LEU A 106 -0.99 2.80 -14.65
N HIS A 107 0.12 2.07 -14.65
CA HIS A 107 0.08 0.60 -14.68
C HIS A 107 -0.61 0.03 -13.43
N GLN A 108 -0.34 0.59 -12.24
CA GLN A 108 -1.00 0.16 -11.01
C GLN A 108 -2.53 0.34 -11.07
N LEU A 109 -3.01 1.47 -11.62
CA LEU A 109 -4.45 1.74 -11.77
C LEU A 109 -5.08 0.81 -12.80
N ASP A 110 -4.44 0.61 -13.94
CA ASP A 110 -4.89 -0.29 -14.99
C ASP A 110 -5.00 -1.74 -14.48
N THR A 111 -3.94 -2.25 -13.84
CA THR A 111 -3.94 -3.57 -13.23
C THR A 111 -5.04 -3.72 -12.19
N PHE A 112 -5.18 -2.75 -11.28
CA PHE A 112 -6.21 -2.82 -10.25
C PHE A 112 -7.62 -2.78 -10.85
N TYR A 113 -7.90 -1.85 -11.77
CA TYR A 113 -9.22 -1.72 -12.42
C TYR A 113 -9.61 -3.00 -13.18
N ASN A 114 -8.71 -3.53 -14.02
CA ASN A 114 -8.98 -4.73 -14.82
C ASN A 114 -9.18 -6.00 -13.98
N ALA A 115 -8.69 -5.99 -12.74
CA ALA A 115 -8.82 -7.08 -11.77
C ALA A 115 -10.09 -7.01 -10.91
N LEU A 116 -10.85 -5.91 -10.97
CA LEU A 116 -12.08 -5.75 -10.21
C LEU A 116 -13.21 -6.61 -10.79
N ASN A 117 -14.17 -6.94 -9.93
CA ASN A 117 -15.44 -7.49 -10.40
C ASN A 117 -16.22 -6.42 -11.21
N PRO A 118 -17.14 -6.83 -12.11
CA PRO A 118 -17.88 -5.89 -12.97
C PRO A 118 -18.64 -4.80 -12.20
N ASN A 119 -19.24 -5.12 -11.04
CA ASN A 119 -19.99 -4.12 -10.27
C ASN A 119 -19.09 -3.01 -9.72
N ASP A 120 -17.87 -3.34 -9.33
CA ASP A 120 -16.91 -2.37 -8.83
C ASP A 120 -16.27 -1.55 -9.96
N GLN A 121 -16.12 -2.12 -11.17
CA GLN A 121 -15.74 -1.39 -12.39
C GLN A 121 -16.83 -0.38 -12.77
N ASP A 122 -18.08 -0.84 -12.91
CA ASP A 122 -19.24 0.01 -13.25
C ASP A 122 -19.42 1.16 -12.25
N ALA A 123 -19.16 0.92 -10.97
CA ALA A 123 -19.23 1.95 -9.94
C ALA A 123 -18.14 3.01 -10.08
N LEU A 124 -16.94 2.63 -10.54
CA LEU A 124 -15.86 3.59 -10.82
C LEU A 124 -16.18 4.41 -12.07
N ASP A 125 -16.63 3.75 -13.14
CA ASP A 125 -17.01 4.42 -14.39
C ASP A 125 -18.17 5.41 -14.19
N SER A 126 -19.18 4.99 -13.41
CA SER A 126 -20.32 5.84 -13.03
C SER A 126 -19.88 7.05 -12.20
N ALA A 127 -18.92 6.89 -11.29
CA ALA A 127 -18.41 7.98 -10.46
C ALA A 127 -17.69 9.06 -11.28
N VAL A 128 -17.17 8.71 -12.46
CA VAL A 128 -16.45 9.64 -13.34
C VAL A 128 -17.24 10.09 -14.57
N GLY A 129 -18.42 9.52 -14.79
CA GLY A 129 -19.29 9.80 -15.95
C GLY A 129 -18.74 9.27 -17.27
N GLY A 130 -17.98 8.17 -17.26
CA GLY A 130 -17.30 7.62 -18.43
C GLY A 130 -16.31 6.52 -18.04
N ASN A 131 -15.36 6.19 -18.92
CA ASN A 131 -14.32 5.21 -18.61
C ASN A 131 -13.35 5.76 -17.53
N PHE A 132 -13.20 5.04 -16.43
CA PHE A 132 -12.28 5.36 -15.35
C PHE A 132 -10.82 5.47 -15.83
N LEU A 133 -10.40 4.61 -16.76
CA LEU A 133 -9.02 4.57 -17.25
C LEU A 133 -8.62 5.80 -18.09
N ASP A 134 -9.58 6.63 -18.51
CA ASP A 134 -9.31 7.90 -19.21
C ASP A 134 -8.88 9.02 -18.24
N LYS A 135 -9.00 8.81 -16.93
CA LYS A 135 -8.56 9.80 -15.93
C LYS A 135 -7.05 9.83 -15.79
N ILE A 136 -6.53 11.02 -15.49
CA ILE A 136 -5.11 11.16 -15.15
C ILE A 136 -4.81 10.34 -13.88
N PRO A 137 -3.61 9.75 -13.74
CA PRO A 137 -3.34 8.82 -12.63
C PRO A 137 -3.48 9.39 -11.21
N GLN A 138 -3.35 10.71 -11.03
CA GLN A 138 -3.59 11.30 -9.70
C GLN A 138 -5.09 11.31 -9.35
N ASP A 139 -5.94 11.68 -10.30
CA ASP A 139 -7.39 11.75 -10.11
C ASP A 139 -7.96 10.35 -9.93
N GLY A 140 -7.53 9.39 -10.77
CA GLY A 140 -7.95 7.99 -10.65
C GLY A 140 -7.64 7.40 -9.27
N LEU A 141 -6.44 7.67 -8.75
CA LEU A 141 -6.07 7.26 -7.39
C LEU A 141 -6.97 7.91 -6.32
N ALA A 142 -7.27 9.21 -6.45
CA ALA A 142 -8.14 9.92 -5.52
C ALA A 142 -9.57 9.35 -5.50
N ILE A 143 -10.09 8.95 -6.66
CA ILE A 143 -11.41 8.33 -6.79
C ILE A 143 -11.45 6.95 -6.12
N ILE A 144 -10.45 6.09 -6.37
CA ILE A 144 -10.32 4.79 -5.71
C ILE A 144 -10.24 4.97 -4.19
N GLU A 145 -9.40 5.91 -3.73
CA GLU A 145 -9.26 6.23 -2.30
C GLU A 145 -10.55 6.80 -1.69
N SER A 146 -11.36 7.52 -2.46
CA SER A 146 -12.67 7.98 -2.01
C SER A 146 -13.63 6.80 -1.88
N LYS A 147 -13.77 5.96 -2.91
CA LYS A 147 -14.66 4.79 -2.92
C LYS A 147 -14.31 3.78 -1.82
N SER A 148 -13.02 3.56 -1.56
CA SER A 148 -12.56 2.66 -0.50
C SER A 148 -12.98 3.13 0.90
N LYS A 149 -13.29 4.42 1.10
CA LYS A 149 -13.70 5.02 2.39
C LYS A 149 -15.21 5.12 2.59
N VAL A 150 -16.03 4.99 1.54
CA VAL A 150 -17.49 5.23 1.59
C VAL A 150 -18.22 4.38 2.65
N ARG A 151 -17.68 3.20 3.01
CA ARG A 151 -18.28 2.33 4.04
C ARG A 151 -18.17 2.86 5.48
N TYR A 152 -17.24 3.78 5.78
CA TYR A 152 -17.16 4.41 7.11
C TYR A 152 -18.31 5.41 7.37
N SER A 153 -18.95 5.91 6.30
CA SER A 153 -19.99 6.95 6.38
C SER A 153 -21.41 6.38 6.51
N GLN A 154 -21.69 5.19 5.97
CA GLN A 154 -23.04 4.62 6.02
C GLN A 154 -23.42 4.06 7.40
N SER A 155 -22.45 3.75 8.28
CA SER A 155 -22.75 3.32 9.65
C SER A 155 -23.18 4.46 10.59
N ARG A 156 -22.96 5.73 10.21
CA ARG A 156 -23.34 6.90 11.03
C ARG A 156 -24.73 7.46 10.72
N VAL A 157 -25.35 7.04 9.62
CA VAL A 157 -26.64 7.60 9.16
C VAL A 157 -27.82 6.69 9.52
N THR A 158 -27.60 5.40 9.77
CA THR A 158 -28.68 4.44 10.04
C THR A 158 -29.15 4.36 11.50
N ASP A 159 -28.54 5.08 12.45
CA ASP A 159 -28.93 5.05 13.87
C ASP A 159 -29.85 6.21 14.30
N SER A 160 -30.61 6.80 13.35
CA SER A 160 -31.50 7.95 13.64
C SER A 160 -32.94 7.80 13.12
N ARG A 161 -33.33 6.62 12.63
CA ARG A 161 -34.72 6.32 12.25
C ARG A 161 -35.22 5.02 12.87
N VAL A 162 -35.21 4.94 14.19
CA VAL A 162 -36.14 4.08 14.93
C VAL A 162 -36.79 4.92 16.02
N SER A 163 -38.12 4.87 16.04
CA SER A 163 -39.02 5.32 17.12
C SER A 163 -39.46 6.79 17.09
N THR A 164 -40.66 7.04 16.56
CA THR A 164 -41.87 7.35 17.37
C THR A 164 -43.07 7.46 16.42
N ASN A 165 -43.88 6.41 16.33
CA ASN A 165 -45.27 6.50 15.88
C ASN A 165 -46.08 5.51 16.74
N ALA A 166 -46.54 5.96 17.90
CA ALA A 166 -47.58 5.31 18.68
C ALA A 166 -48.86 6.17 18.55
N PRO A 167 -50.03 5.61 18.20
CA PRO A 167 -51.27 6.39 18.18
C PRO A 167 -51.77 6.64 19.60
N LEU A 168 -52.24 7.87 19.87
CA LEU A 168 -52.92 8.24 21.11
C LEU A 168 -54.26 7.48 21.26
N PRO A 169 -54.66 7.09 22.49
CA PRO A 169 -56.03 6.65 22.75
C PRO A 169 -56.94 7.87 22.94
N SER A 170 -58.00 7.96 22.14
CA SER A 170 -59.07 8.94 22.31
C SER A 170 -59.99 8.50 23.46
N SER A 171 -60.16 9.38 24.44
CA SER A 171 -61.06 9.22 25.56
C SER A 171 -62.45 9.83 25.29
N SER A 172 -63.45 9.27 26.00
CA SER A 172 -64.75 9.85 26.43
C SER A 172 -66.01 9.37 25.68
N PRO A 173 -67.22 9.40 26.29
CA PRO A 173 -67.56 9.33 27.72
C PRO A 173 -68.67 8.31 28.05
N SER A 174 -68.86 8.13 29.36
CA SER A 174 -69.92 7.37 30.05
C SER A 174 -71.35 7.79 29.66
N ASN A 175 -72.27 6.83 29.62
CA ASN A 175 -73.65 7.05 30.10
C ASN A 175 -74.26 5.74 30.61
N SER A 176 -74.90 5.87 31.78
CA SER A 176 -75.49 4.86 32.64
C SER A 176 -76.99 4.66 32.36
N PHE A 177 -77.58 3.71 33.12
CA PHE A 177 -79.00 3.33 33.33
C PHE A 177 -79.48 2.06 32.58
N GLU A 178 -79.61 0.92 33.29
CA GLU A 178 -80.80 0.40 34.04
C GLU A 178 -81.96 0.02 33.09
N PHE A 179 -82.55 -1.18 33.10
CA PHE A 179 -82.94 -2.14 34.15
C PHE A 179 -82.53 -3.58 33.86
#